data_AF-A0AAI9HRG5-F1
#
_entry.id   AF-A0AAI9HRG5-F1
#
_cell.length_a   1.000
_cell.length_b   1.000
_cell.length_c   1.000
_cell.angle_alpha   90.00
_cell.angle_beta   90.00
_cell.angle_gamma   90.00
#
_symmetry.space_group_name_H-M   'P 1'
#
loop_
_entity.id
_entity.type
_entity.pdbx_description
1 polymer ?
#
loop_
_entity_poly.entity_id
_entity_poly.type
_entity_poly.pdbx_seq_one_letter_code
_entity_poly.pdbx_strand_id
1 'polypeptide(L)'
;MKKHTLDTMISEAEIQQRVADLGSEISAHYRHSNKELVLVGLLKGSFIFMADLCRKIDVPHEVDFMTVSSYGSGTSSTRDVKIVKDLDEDIRGKDVLIVEDIIDSGNTLHRVRDILSLRGPNSVAICTLLDKPSRREVDVPVNWVGYAIEDKFVVGYGIDYAQSYRHLPYIGHVTLLEA
;
A
#
# COMPACT_ATOMS: atom_id res chain seq x y z
N MET A 1 10.74 -11.50 -19.52
CA MET A 1 9.56 -12.07 -18.83
C MET A 1 9.30 -13.48 -19.35
N LYS A 2 8.91 -14.42 -18.50
CA LYS A 2 8.48 -15.76 -18.96
C LYS A 2 7.16 -15.66 -19.74
N LYS A 3 6.87 -16.62 -20.62
CA LYS A 3 5.58 -16.71 -21.30
C LYS A 3 4.48 -16.88 -20.23
N HIS A 4 3.39 -16.14 -20.35
CA HIS A 4 2.31 -16.14 -19.36
C HIS A 4 0.98 -15.72 -19.99
N THR A 5 -0.12 -16.05 -19.34
CA THR A 5 -1.44 -15.44 -19.59
C THR A 5 -1.75 -14.41 -18.52
N LEU A 6 -2.68 -13.51 -18.85
CA LEU A 6 -3.19 -12.48 -17.95
C LEU A 6 -4.71 -12.54 -17.97
N ASP A 7 -5.31 -12.85 -16.83
CA ASP A 7 -6.76 -12.92 -16.65
C ASP A 7 -7.20 -11.81 -15.69
N THR A 8 -8.25 -11.06 -16.02
CA THR A 8 -8.77 -10.02 -15.12
C THR A 8 -9.32 -10.67 -13.85
N MET A 9 -8.82 -10.22 -12.70
CA MET A 9 -9.22 -10.71 -11.38
C MET A 9 -10.11 -9.71 -10.64
N ILE A 10 -9.82 -8.42 -10.73
CA ILE A 10 -10.63 -7.33 -10.17
C ILE A 10 -10.71 -6.25 -11.24
N SER A 11 -11.90 -5.95 -11.72
CA SER A 11 -12.14 -4.97 -12.79
C SER A 11 -11.90 -3.53 -12.32
N GLU A 12 -11.71 -2.62 -13.27
CA GLU A 12 -11.61 -1.17 -13.01
C GLU A 12 -12.83 -0.65 -12.23
N ALA A 13 -14.04 -1.08 -12.60
CA ALA A 13 -15.27 -0.66 -11.94
C ALA A 13 -15.34 -1.10 -10.47
N GLU A 14 -14.94 -2.35 -10.18
CA GLU A 14 -14.84 -2.87 -8.81
C GLU A 14 -13.82 -2.09 -7.99
N ILE A 15 -12.65 -1.77 -8.57
CA ILE A 15 -11.63 -0.96 -7.89
C ILE A 15 -12.18 0.43 -7.58
N GLN A 16 -12.77 1.13 -8.56
CA GLN A 16 -13.30 2.48 -8.34
C GLN A 16 -14.40 2.52 -7.28
N GLN A 17 -15.29 1.52 -7.25
CA GLN A 17 -16.30 1.41 -6.21
C GLN A 17 -15.65 1.21 -4.84
N ARG A 18 -14.73 0.24 -4.71
CA ARG A 18 -14.09 -0.04 -3.42
C ARG A 18 -13.25 1.14 -2.92
N VAL A 19 -12.58 1.87 -3.80
CA VAL A 19 -11.82 3.07 -3.44
C VAL A 19 -12.77 4.17 -2.92
N ALA A 20 -13.96 4.32 -3.49
CA ALA A 20 -14.97 5.25 -2.98
C ALA A 20 -15.49 4.86 -1.59
N ASP A 21 -15.71 3.56 -1.37
CA ASP A 21 -16.12 3.04 -0.06
C ASP A 21 -15.03 3.28 0.99
N LEU A 22 -13.78 2.95 0.66
CA LEU A 22 -12.60 3.19 1.51
C LEU A 22 -12.44 4.69 1.85
N GLY A 23 -12.56 5.57 0.85
CA GLY A 23 -12.49 7.01 1.06
C GLY A 23 -13.57 7.50 2.03
N SER A 24 -14.78 6.94 1.95
CA SER A 24 -15.89 7.26 2.86
C SER A 24 -15.62 6.74 4.28
N GLU A 25 -15.12 5.51 4.43
CA GLU A 25 -14.75 4.90 5.71
C GLU A 25 -13.64 5.72 6.41
N ILE A 26 -12.58 6.08 5.69
CA ILE A 26 -11.45 6.87 6.19
C ILE A 26 -11.93 8.28 6.55
N SER A 27 -12.74 8.91 5.70
CA SER A 27 -13.31 10.23 5.98
C SER A 27 -14.14 10.23 7.25
N ALA A 28 -14.96 9.20 7.47
CA ALA A 28 -15.75 9.07 8.68
C ALA A 28 -14.87 8.92 9.94
N HIS A 29 -13.78 8.15 9.84
CA HIS A 29 -12.83 7.97 10.93
C HIS A 29 -12.15 9.27 11.35
N TYR A 30 -11.64 10.05 10.39
CA TYR A 30 -10.88 11.27 10.66
C TYR A 30 -11.71 12.55 10.74
N ARG A 31 -13.02 12.51 10.43
CA ARG A 31 -13.90 13.69 10.42
C ARG A 31 -13.85 14.54 11.70
N HIS A 32 -13.67 13.88 12.83
CA HIS A 32 -13.65 14.52 14.15
C HIS A 32 -12.24 14.60 14.74
N SER A 33 -11.21 14.24 13.97
CA SER A 33 -9.84 14.51 14.38
C SER A 33 -9.59 16.01 14.34
N ASN A 34 -8.99 16.53 15.40
CA ASN A 34 -8.47 17.89 15.45
C ASN A 34 -6.98 17.94 15.03
N LYS A 35 -6.49 16.89 14.36
CA LYS A 35 -5.12 16.76 13.88
C LYS A 35 -5.10 16.84 12.36
N GLU A 36 -3.98 17.32 11.84
CA GLU A 36 -3.70 17.25 10.41
C GLU A 36 -3.53 15.80 9.98
N LEU A 37 -4.14 15.42 8.86
CA LEU A 37 -3.99 14.10 8.25
C LEU A 37 -2.91 14.16 7.17
N VAL A 38 -1.97 13.21 7.21
CA VAL A 38 -0.96 13.01 6.17
C VAL A 38 -1.12 11.62 5.59
N LEU A 39 -1.34 11.55 4.28
CA LEU A 39 -1.32 10.30 3.54
C LEU A 39 0.12 10.02 3.07
N VAL A 40 0.65 8.85 3.39
CA VAL A 40 2.00 8.44 3.00
C VAL A 40 1.92 7.26 2.04
N GLY A 41 2.19 7.49 0.77
CA GLY A 41 2.23 6.45 -0.26
C GLY A 41 3.60 5.76 -0.32
N LEU A 42 3.63 4.42 -0.25
CA LEU A 42 4.87 3.66 -0.43
C LEU A 42 5.14 3.40 -1.91
N LEU A 43 6.20 4.01 -2.44
CA LEU A 43 6.56 3.90 -3.84
C LEU A 43 7.26 2.57 -4.16
N LYS A 44 7.09 2.03 -5.37
CA LYS A 44 6.36 2.62 -6.51
C LYS A 44 4.92 2.13 -6.66
N GLY A 45 4.56 1.02 -6.02
CA GLY A 45 3.35 0.28 -6.31
C GLY A 45 2.06 1.03 -5.99
N SER A 46 2.04 1.75 -4.87
CA SER A 46 0.83 2.39 -4.36
C SER A 46 0.38 3.63 -5.12
N PHE A 47 1.17 4.20 -6.04
CA PHE A 47 0.92 5.55 -6.55
C PHE A 47 -0.44 5.75 -7.25
N ILE A 48 -0.95 4.74 -7.97
CA ILE A 48 -2.26 4.81 -8.63
C ILE A 48 -3.38 4.73 -7.59
N PHE A 49 -3.29 3.75 -6.68
CA PHE A 49 -4.24 3.62 -5.57
C PHE A 49 -4.27 4.88 -4.69
N MET A 50 -3.09 5.42 -4.36
CA MET A 50 -2.93 6.66 -3.62
C MET A 50 -3.62 7.83 -4.31
N ALA A 51 -3.41 8.00 -5.62
CA ALA A 51 -4.01 9.09 -6.38
C ALA A 51 -5.54 9.00 -6.46
N ASP A 52 -6.10 7.80 -6.52
CA ASP A 52 -7.55 7.62 -6.52
C ASP A 52 -8.13 7.78 -5.11
N LEU A 53 -7.50 7.18 -4.10
CA LEU A 53 -7.95 7.21 -2.71
C LEU A 53 -7.95 8.63 -2.13
N CYS A 54 -6.88 9.40 -2.33
CA CYS A 54 -6.78 10.75 -1.76
C CYS A 54 -7.92 11.67 -2.26
N ARG A 55 -8.36 11.50 -3.52
CA ARG A 55 -9.48 12.25 -4.10
C ARG A 55 -10.85 11.82 -3.57
N LYS A 56 -10.95 10.68 -2.88
CA LYS A 56 -12.19 10.17 -2.24
C LYS A 56 -12.24 10.44 -0.75
N ILE A 57 -11.17 11.00 -0.16
CA ILE A 57 -11.16 11.40 1.25
C ILE A 57 -11.59 12.87 1.33
N ASP A 58 -12.70 13.12 2.04
CA ASP A 58 -13.33 14.44 2.17
C ASP A 58 -12.68 15.31 3.26
N VAL A 59 -11.80 14.72 4.08
CA VAL A 59 -11.06 15.44 5.13
C VAL A 59 -9.82 16.10 4.50
N PRO A 60 -9.52 17.38 4.77
CA PRO A 60 -8.29 18.02 4.30
C PRO A 60 -7.05 17.24 4.76
N HIS A 61 -6.14 16.99 3.83
CA HIS A 61 -4.94 16.20 4.10
C HIS A 61 -3.77 16.63 3.23
N GLU A 62 -2.56 16.31 3.70
CA GLU A 62 -1.33 16.37 2.94
C GLU A 62 -1.04 15.00 2.30
N VAL A 63 -0.24 15.00 1.24
CA VAL A 63 0.20 13.78 0.55
C VAL A 63 1.72 13.80 0.46
N ASP A 64 2.35 12.73 0.92
CA ASP A 64 3.79 12.52 0.81
C ASP A 64 4.09 11.08 0.37
N PHE A 65 5.31 10.83 -0.06
CA PHE A 65 5.77 9.55 -0.60
C PHE A 65 7.08 9.11 0.04
N MET A 66 7.14 7.85 0.43
CA MET A 66 8.36 7.22 0.95
C MET A 66 8.79 6.10 0.01
N THR A 67 10.10 5.95 -0.20
CA THR A 67 10.67 4.81 -0.91
C THR A 67 11.59 4.04 0.01
N VAL A 68 11.32 2.76 0.19
CA VAL A 68 12.19 1.84 0.93
C VAL A 68 12.71 0.73 0.03
N SER A 69 13.93 0.28 0.29
CA SER A 69 14.50 -0.91 -0.35
C SER A 69 14.89 -1.92 0.71
N SER A 70 14.56 -3.19 0.52
CA SER A 70 15.08 -4.28 1.35
C SER A 70 16.60 -4.41 1.16
N TYR A 71 17.38 -4.57 2.23
CA TYR A 71 18.78 -4.97 2.11
C TYR A 71 18.85 -6.40 1.54
N GLY A 72 19.41 -6.57 0.35
CA GLY A 72 19.38 -7.82 -0.40
C GLY A 72 20.22 -8.95 0.19
N SER A 73 19.66 -10.16 0.17
CA SER A 73 20.29 -11.48 -0.04
C SER A 73 21.61 -11.83 0.69
N GLY A 74 21.84 -11.34 1.90
CA GLY A 74 22.86 -11.87 2.82
C GLY A 74 22.24 -12.89 3.79
N THR A 75 22.97 -13.93 4.16
CA THR A 75 22.58 -15.05 5.06
C THR A 75 22.28 -14.66 6.51
N SER A 76 21.95 -13.40 6.78
CA SER A 76 21.58 -12.88 8.08
C SER A 76 20.23 -12.19 7.97
N SER A 77 19.25 -12.72 8.70
CA SER A 77 17.84 -12.33 8.82
C SER A 77 17.57 -10.93 9.36
N THR A 78 18.52 -10.00 9.29
CA THR A 78 18.26 -8.58 9.53
C THR A 78 17.54 -8.04 8.30
N ARG A 79 16.23 -8.29 8.24
CA ARG A 79 15.28 -7.73 7.27
C ARG A 79 15.08 -6.23 7.52
N ASP A 80 16.18 -5.50 7.57
CA ASP A 80 16.16 -4.05 7.69
C ASP A 80 15.68 -3.45 6.37
N VAL A 81 15.03 -2.30 6.48
CA VAL A 81 14.61 -1.50 5.34
C VAL A 81 15.53 -0.30 5.25
N LYS A 82 16.09 -0.05 4.06
CA LYS A 82 16.82 1.18 3.78
C LYS A 82 15.84 2.22 3.27
N ILE A 83 15.81 3.39 3.90
CA ILE A 83 15.09 4.55 3.36
C ILE A 83 15.90 5.08 2.17
N VAL A 84 15.29 5.10 0.99
CA VAL A 84 15.87 5.63 -0.25
C VAL A 84 15.40 7.07 -0.46
N LYS A 85 14.10 7.31 -0.27
CA LYS A 85 13.50 8.64 -0.14
C LYS A 85 12.69 8.65 1.15
N ASP A 86 12.97 9.63 1.99
CA ASP A 86 12.20 9.91 3.20
C ASP A 86 11.08 10.91 2.90
N LEU A 87 10.19 11.09 3.88
CA LEU A 87 9.20 12.16 3.91
C LEU A 87 9.88 13.53 3.85
N ASP A 88 9.23 14.47 3.18
CA ASP A 88 9.70 15.84 3.06
C ASP A 88 9.24 16.69 4.28
N GLU A 89 8.06 16.39 4.84
CA GLU A 89 7.46 17.14 5.96
C GLU A 89 7.49 16.37 7.30
N ASP A 90 7.42 17.09 8.42
CA ASP A 90 7.31 16.50 9.76
C ASP A 90 5.90 15.96 10.02
N ILE A 91 5.81 14.79 10.63
CA ILE A 91 4.56 14.09 10.97
C ILE A 91 4.25 14.12 12.47
N ARG A 92 5.08 14.79 13.27
CA ARG A 92 4.89 14.86 14.73
C ARG A 92 3.52 15.44 15.09
N GLY A 93 2.78 14.70 15.92
CA GLY A 93 1.44 15.08 16.37
C GLY A 93 0.37 15.06 15.27
N LYS A 94 0.68 14.63 14.04
CA LYS A 94 -0.26 14.47 12.93
C LYS A 94 -0.87 13.05 12.93
N ASP A 95 -2.02 12.89 12.31
CA ASP A 95 -2.54 11.57 11.97
C ASP A 95 -1.89 11.10 10.66
N VAL A 96 -1.35 9.89 10.66
CA VAL A 96 -0.63 9.35 9.49
C VAL A 96 -1.38 8.13 8.97
N LEU A 97 -1.71 8.16 7.69
CA LEU A 97 -2.28 7.02 6.98
C LEU A 97 -1.29 6.52 5.93
N ILE A 98 -0.69 5.36 6.17
CA ILE A 98 0.14 4.68 5.18
C ILE A 98 -0.76 4.03 4.14
N VAL A 99 -0.49 4.28 2.86
CA VAL A 99 -1.21 3.73 1.72
C VAL A 99 -0.27 2.79 0.94
N GLU A 100 -0.64 1.52 0.89
CA GLU A 100 0.16 0.44 0.28
C GLU A 100 -0.62 -0.29 -0.83
N ASP A 101 0.05 -0.72 -1.89
CA ASP A 101 -0.60 -1.48 -2.96
C ASP A 101 -0.96 -2.91 -2.55
N ILE A 102 0.00 -3.64 -1.95
CA ILE A 102 -0.20 -5.01 -1.53
C ILE A 102 0.58 -5.35 -0.27
N ILE A 103 -0.10 -5.99 0.70
CA ILE A 103 0.56 -6.57 1.86
C ILE A 103 0.67 -8.08 1.71
N ASP A 104 1.91 -8.55 1.76
CA ASP A 104 2.27 -9.95 1.66
C ASP A 104 2.76 -10.46 3.03
N SER A 105 4.07 -10.66 3.21
CA SER A 105 4.64 -11.04 4.51
C SER A 105 4.44 -10.04 5.64
N GLY A 106 4.17 -8.76 5.31
CA GLY A 106 4.02 -7.66 6.27
C GLY A 106 5.33 -7.07 6.81
N ASN A 107 6.50 -7.69 6.55
CA ASN A 107 7.77 -7.27 7.14
C ASN A 107 8.15 -5.82 6.81
N THR A 108 8.15 -5.45 5.53
CA THR A 108 8.51 -4.09 5.09
C THR A 108 7.62 -3.05 5.74
N LEU A 109 6.31 -3.28 5.69
CA LEU A 109 5.31 -2.36 6.22
C LEU A 109 5.37 -2.25 7.75
N HIS A 110 5.63 -3.36 8.46
CA HIS A 110 5.87 -3.36 9.91
C HIS A 110 7.04 -2.42 10.26
N ARG A 111 8.16 -2.53 9.54
CA ARG A 111 9.33 -1.67 9.76
C ARG A 111 9.08 -0.21 9.41
N VAL A 112 8.40 0.05 8.30
CA VAL A 112 8.02 1.42 7.92
C VAL A 112 7.13 2.03 9.00
N ARG A 113 6.12 1.30 9.46
CA ARG A 113 5.23 1.75 10.53
C ARG A 113 6.03 2.07 11.80
N ASP A 114 6.93 1.20 12.22
CA ASP A 114 7.78 1.44 13.41
C ASP A 114 8.65 2.69 13.26
N ILE A 115 9.29 2.89 12.09
CA ILE A 115 10.08 4.09 11.78
C ILE A 115 9.23 5.35 11.89
N LEU A 116 8.03 5.34 11.32
CA LEU A 116 7.12 6.49 11.36
C LEU A 116 6.59 6.74 12.77
N SER A 117 6.27 5.70 13.54
CA SER A 117 5.84 5.82 14.95
C SER A 117 6.91 6.47 15.84
N LEU A 118 8.19 6.24 15.58
CA LEU A 118 9.29 6.88 16.33
C LEU A 118 9.36 8.39 16.14
N ARG A 119 8.70 8.96 15.12
CA ARG A 119 8.64 10.41 14.88
C ARG A 119 7.60 11.13 15.75
N GLY A 120 6.83 10.37 16.54
CA GLY A 120 5.80 10.88 17.44
C GLY A 120 4.53 11.43 16.74
N PRO A 121 3.97 10.75 15.73
CA PRO A 121 2.64 11.11 15.22
C PRO A 121 1.55 10.86 16.29
N ASN A 122 0.37 11.47 16.10
CA ASN A 122 -0.80 11.22 16.93
C ASN A 122 -1.35 9.79 16.72
N SER A 123 -1.37 9.34 15.45
CA SER A 123 -1.75 7.99 15.08
C SER A 123 -0.99 7.53 13.84
N VAL A 124 -0.83 6.21 13.68
CA VAL A 124 -0.35 5.59 12.44
C VAL A 124 -1.33 4.48 12.07
N ALA A 125 -2.04 4.67 10.98
CA ALA A 125 -2.98 3.70 10.43
C ALA A 125 -2.51 3.23 9.04
N ILE A 126 -3.05 2.10 8.59
CA ILE A 126 -2.67 1.45 7.34
C ILE A 126 -3.91 1.18 6.50
N CYS A 127 -3.86 1.61 5.24
CA CYS A 127 -4.80 1.23 4.18
C CYS A 127 -4.03 0.48 3.09
N THR A 128 -4.51 -0.69 2.67
CA THR A 128 -3.97 -1.39 1.51
C THR A 128 -5.03 -1.73 0.50
N LEU A 129 -4.67 -1.73 -0.79
CA LEU A 129 -5.56 -2.20 -1.83
C LEU A 129 -5.73 -3.72 -1.76
N LEU A 130 -4.63 -4.48 -1.69
CA LEU A 130 -4.64 -5.94 -1.67
C LEU A 130 -3.99 -6.49 -0.41
N ASP A 131 -4.63 -7.43 0.26
CA ASP A 131 -4.05 -8.15 1.39
C ASP A 131 -3.94 -9.64 1.07
N LYS A 132 -2.80 -10.27 1.41
CA LYS A 132 -2.57 -11.72 1.34
C LYS A 132 -2.39 -12.31 2.73
N PRO A 133 -3.47 -12.51 3.51
CA PRO A 133 -3.36 -12.98 4.89
C PRO A 133 -2.61 -14.30 5.04
N SER A 134 -2.72 -15.20 4.06
CA SER A 134 -2.06 -16.52 4.08
C SER A 134 -0.53 -16.46 4.03
N ARG A 135 0.05 -15.29 3.73
CA ARG A 135 1.50 -15.08 3.67
C ARG A 135 2.06 -14.26 4.81
N ARG A 136 1.21 -13.83 5.75
CA ARG A 136 1.62 -12.98 6.87
C ARG A 136 2.67 -13.69 7.74
N GLU A 137 3.80 -13.03 7.94
CA GLU A 137 4.88 -13.53 8.81
C GLU A 137 5.04 -12.70 10.09
N VAL A 138 4.53 -11.46 10.08
CA VAL A 138 4.53 -10.54 11.22
C VAL A 138 3.16 -9.90 11.38
N ASP A 139 2.76 -9.63 12.61
CA ASP A 139 1.49 -8.95 12.84
C ASP A 139 1.60 -7.47 12.44
N VAL A 140 0.66 -7.05 11.58
CA VAL A 140 0.52 -5.68 11.09
C VAL A 140 -0.96 -5.33 11.18
N PRO A 141 -1.34 -4.37 12.03
CA PRO A 141 -2.71 -3.91 12.16
C PRO A 141 -3.06 -3.11 10.91
N VAL A 142 -3.80 -3.74 10.01
CA VAL A 142 -4.32 -3.10 8.79
C VAL A 142 -5.71 -2.58 9.10
N ASN A 143 -5.89 -1.27 9.03
CA ASN A 143 -7.15 -0.62 9.40
C ASN A 143 -8.17 -0.74 8.27
N TRP A 144 -7.72 -0.68 7.02
CA TRP A 144 -8.57 -0.75 5.85
C TRP A 144 -7.95 -1.62 4.76
N VAL A 145 -8.75 -2.56 4.25
CA VAL A 145 -8.36 -3.49 3.18
C VAL A 145 -9.31 -3.29 2.01
N GLY A 146 -8.78 -3.06 0.81
CA GLY A 146 -9.55 -3.08 -0.42
C GLY A 146 -10.11 -4.47 -0.68
N TYR A 147 -9.21 -5.44 -0.90
CA TYR A 147 -9.54 -6.84 -1.19
C TYR A 147 -8.57 -7.78 -0.48
N ALA A 148 -9.10 -8.76 0.24
CA ALA A 148 -8.32 -9.92 0.66
C ALA A 148 -8.26 -10.92 -0.51
N ILE A 149 -7.05 -11.32 -0.91
CA ILE A 149 -6.82 -12.22 -2.05
C ILE A 149 -6.01 -13.44 -1.62
N GLU A 150 -6.16 -14.53 -2.38
CA GLU A 150 -5.29 -15.71 -2.26
C GLU A 150 -3.85 -15.35 -2.68
N ASP A 151 -2.90 -16.27 -2.44
CA ASP A 151 -1.54 -16.10 -2.95
C ASP A 151 -1.43 -16.31 -4.47
N LYS A 152 -1.93 -15.33 -5.20
CA LYS A 152 -1.88 -15.24 -6.67
C LYS A 152 -0.85 -14.21 -7.09
N PHE A 153 -0.17 -14.46 -8.21
CA PHE A 153 0.74 -13.47 -8.78
C PHE A 153 -0.08 -12.43 -9.55
N VAL A 154 -0.11 -11.19 -9.06
CA VAL A 154 -1.01 -10.13 -9.56
C VAL A 154 -0.24 -8.94 -10.09
N VAL A 155 -0.82 -8.26 -11.07
CA VAL A 155 -0.28 -7.04 -11.70
C VAL A 155 -1.41 -6.06 -12.03
N GLY A 156 -1.05 -4.83 -12.38
CA GLY A 156 -2.01 -3.79 -12.74
C GLY A 156 -2.30 -2.84 -11.59
N TYR A 157 -2.92 -1.71 -11.92
CA TYR A 157 -3.29 -0.65 -10.99
C TYR A 157 -2.14 -0.24 -10.06
N GLY A 158 -0.96 -0.07 -10.65
CA GLY A 158 0.28 0.30 -9.94
C GLY A 158 1.21 -0.88 -9.65
N ILE A 159 0.69 -2.11 -9.57
CA ILE A 159 1.46 -3.33 -9.27
C ILE A 159 2.15 -3.86 -10.54
N ASP A 160 3.39 -4.34 -10.42
CA ASP A 160 4.20 -4.75 -11.57
C ASP A 160 4.60 -6.23 -11.62
N TYR A 161 4.92 -6.67 -12.83
CA TYR A 161 5.83 -7.79 -13.08
C TYR A 161 7.02 -7.28 -13.87
N ALA A 162 8.21 -7.28 -13.27
CA ALA A 162 9.45 -6.81 -13.90
C ALA A 162 9.32 -5.40 -14.52
N GLN A 163 8.75 -4.47 -13.75
CA GLN A 163 8.43 -3.07 -14.10
C GLN A 163 7.38 -2.89 -15.20
N SER A 164 6.74 -3.96 -15.66
CA SER A 164 5.63 -3.92 -16.63
C SER A 164 4.26 -3.96 -15.94
N TYR A 165 3.20 -3.67 -16.69
CA TYR A 165 1.77 -3.79 -16.31
C TYR A 165 1.19 -2.79 -15.31
N ARG A 166 1.98 -1.92 -14.66
CA ARG A 166 1.46 -0.92 -13.70
C ARG A 166 0.31 -0.06 -14.25
N HIS A 167 0.31 0.19 -15.55
CA HIS A 167 -0.66 1.07 -16.24
C HIS A 167 -2.03 0.44 -16.48
N LEU A 168 -2.21 -0.88 -16.26
CA LEU A 168 -3.51 -1.51 -16.44
C LEU A 168 -4.52 -0.94 -15.43
N PRO A 169 -5.76 -0.64 -15.82
CA PRO A 169 -6.75 -0.03 -14.93
C PRO A 169 -7.43 -1.05 -14.01
N TYR A 170 -7.05 -2.33 -14.11
CA TYR A 170 -7.62 -3.46 -13.36
C TYR A 170 -6.50 -4.27 -12.70
N ILE A 171 -6.84 -5.13 -11.75
CA ILE A 171 -5.91 -6.14 -11.21
C ILE A 171 -6.06 -7.42 -12.05
N GLY A 172 -4.96 -7.88 -12.63
CA GLY A 172 -4.89 -9.12 -13.40
C GLY A 172 -4.07 -10.19 -12.68
N HIS A 173 -4.49 -11.44 -12.82
CA HIS A 173 -3.76 -12.63 -12.38
C HIS A 173 -2.84 -13.14 -13.49
N VAL A 174 -1.57 -13.31 -13.19
CA VAL A 174 -0.55 -13.81 -14.10
C VAL A 174 -0.36 -15.31 -13.91
N THR A 175 -0.67 -16.10 -14.93
CA THR A 175 -0.38 -17.54 -14.95
C THR A 175 0.85 -17.79 -15.81
N LEU A 176 1.96 -18.24 -15.19
CA LEU A 176 3.17 -18.59 -15.93
C LEU A 176 2.92 -19.86 -16.75
N LEU A 177 3.28 -19.83 -18.03
CA LEU A 177 3.21 -21.01 -18.89
C LEU A 177 4.53 -21.79 -18.77
N GLU A 178 4.42 -23.11 -18.69
CA GLU A 178 5.59 -24.00 -18.80
C GLU A 178 6.26 -23.80 -20.17
N ALA A 179 7.59 -23.95 -20.18
CA ALA A 179 8.43 -23.71 -21.34
C ALA A 179 8.29 -24.82 -22.39
#